data_AF-A0A7S2DNB7-F1
#
_entry.id   AF-A0A7S2DNB7-F1
#
_cell.length_a   1.000
_cell.length_b   1.000
_cell.length_c   1.000
_cell.angle_alpha   90.00
_cell.angle_beta   90.00
_cell.angle_gamma   90.00
#
_symmetry.space_group_name_H-M   'P 1'
#
loop_
_entity.id
_entity.type
_entity.pdbx_description
1 polymer ?
#
loop_
_entity_poly.entity_id
_entity_poly.type
_entity_poly.pdbx_seq_one_letter_code
_entity_poly.pdbx_strand_id
1 'polypeptide(L)'
;MRTYLRLTRGRGWVCERSRTDLLRFAVVPITRRRKPISKKMAKAVVFRGGDTEGVTKLRKEDLVRNSAGKIVSKRASEAAKKRYAEGIGKWTVCVKRARDELGLEGF
;
A
#
# COMPACT_ATOMS: atom_id res chain seq x y z
N MET A 1 5.96 33.87 15.53
CA MET A 1 6.58 32.57 15.22
C MET A 1 5.50 31.50 15.37
N ARG A 2 5.12 30.79 14.30
CA ARG A 2 4.06 29.76 14.32
C ARG A 2 4.62 28.48 14.94
N THR A 3 4.21 28.11 16.15
CA THR A 3 4.59 26.84 16.78
C THR A 3 3.45 25.84 16.59
N TYR A 4 3.68 24.82 15.76
CA TYR A 4 2.69 23.80 15.43
C TYR A 4 2.74 22.66 16.45
N LEU A 5 1.70 22.51 17.27
CA LEU A 5 1.54 21.34 18.15
C LEU A 5 0.72 20.27 17.40
N ARG A 6 1.39 19.48 16.54
CA ARG A 6 0.77 18.30 15.89
C ARG A 6 0.75 17.15 16.89
N LEU A 7 -0.41 16.79 17.43
CA LEU A 7 -0.57 15.46 18.00
C LEU A 7 -0.88 14.45 16.89
N THR A 8 -0.25 13.28 16.99
CA THR A 8 -0.17 12.21 15.98
C THR A 8 -1.49 11.49 15.64
N ARG A 9 -2.62 11.89 16.23
CA ARG A 9 -3.92 11.18 16.11
C ARG A 9 -5.04 11.99 15.44
N GLY A 10 -4.70 13.00 14.64
CA GLY A 10 -5.71 13.83 13.96
C GLY A 10 -6.55 14.71 14.89
N ARG A 11 -6.15 14.85 16.15
CA ARG A 11 -6.61 15.90 17.07
C ARG A 11 -5.45 16.86 17.25
N GLY A 12 -5.42 17.93 16.47
CA GLY A 12 -4.39 18.95 16.53
C GLY A 12 -5.02 20.31 16.77
N TRP A 13 -4.28 21.19 17.42
CA TRP A 13 -4.67 22.55 17.71
C TRP A 13 -3.67 23.48 17.01
N VAL A 14 -4.16 24.50 16.30
CA VAL A 14 -3.30 25.53 15.69
C VAL A 14 -3.16 26.67 16.70
N CYS A 15 -1.99 26.81 17.32
CA CYS A 15 -1.71 27.92 18.24
C CYS A 15 -1.15 29.13 17.48
N GLU A 16 -1.99 30.13 17.17
CA GLU A 16 -1.55 31.41 16.59
C GLU A 16 -1.48 32.46 17.71
N ARG A 17 -0.28 32.78 18.20
CA ARG A 17 -0.10 33.83 19.21
C ARG A 17 -0.01 35.20 18.51
N SER A 18 -1.16 35.81 18.24
CA SER A 18 -1.22 37.21 17.79
C SER A 18 -1.15 38.13 19.03
N ARG A 19 -0.31 39.16 19.00
CA ARG A 19 -0.22 40.18 20.09
C ARG A 19 -1.23 41.32 19.92
N THR A 20 -1.89 41.41 18.76
CA THR A 20 -2.72 42.54 18.34
C THR A 20 -4.21 42.22 18.24
N ASP A 21 -4.57 40.94 18.16
CA ASP A 21 -5.95 40.47 17.98
C ASP A 21 -6.35 39.52 19.11
N LEU A 22 -7.00 40.05 20.15
CA LEU A 22 -7.54 39.29 21.28
C LEU A 22 -8.83 38.52 20.93
N LEU A 23 -9.49 38.87 19.82
CA LEU A 23 -10.75 38.26 19.37
C LEU A 23 -10.55 37.04 18.46
N ARG A 24 -9.31 36.78 18.00
CA ARG A 24 -8.97 35.61 17.20
C ARG A 24 -8.67 34.46 18.15
N PHE A 25 -9.54 33.45 18.18
CA PHE A 25 -9.32 32.25 18.99
C PHE A 25 -7.91 31.71 18.74
N ALA A 26 -7.08 31.73 19.78
CA ALA A 26 -5.67 31.32 19.71
C ALA A 26 -5.51 29.86 19.27
N VAL A 27 -6.60 29.07 19.35
CA VAL A 27 -6.64 27.64 19.12
C VAL A 27 -7.91 27.29 18.33
N VAL A 28 -7.75 26.78 17.10
CA VAL A 28 -8.88 26.35 16.24
C VAL A 28 -8.87 24.82 16.11
N PRO A 29 -10.04 24.14 16.20
CA PRO A 29 -10.14 22.71 15.92
C PRO A 29 -9.89 22.45 14.43
N ILE A 30 -9.05 21.46 14.11
CA ILE A 30 -8.96 20.93 12.74
C ILE A 30 -10.31 20.30 12.38
N THR A 31 -11.09 21.00 11.55
CA THR A 31 -12.45 20.60 11.17
C THR A 31 -12.48 19.42 10.17
N ARG A 32 -11.40 19.23 9.40
CA ARG A 32 -11.28 18.14 8.43
C ARG A 32 -10.64 16.91 9.08
N ARG A 33 -11.46 15.94 9.45
CA ARG A 33 -10.98 14.61 9.86
C ARG A 33 -10.38 13.90 8.65
N ARG A 34 -9.06 13.66 8.65
CA ARG A 34 -8.42 12.81 7.63
C ARG A 34 -8.92 11.38 7.81
N LYS A 35 -9.46 10.76 6.75
CA LYS A 35 -9.90 9.37 6.80
C LYS A 35 -8.68 8.46 7.04
N PRO A 36 -8.70 7.57 8.04
CA PRO A 36 -7.59 6.66 8.28
C PRO A 36 -7.39 5.73 7.07
N ILE A 37 -6.14 5.36 6.80
CA ILE A 37 -5.80 4.48 5.67
C ILE A 37 -6.38 3.09 5.93
N SER A 38 -7.09 2.55 4.94
CA SER A 38 -7.61 1.20 5.03
C SER A 38 -6.49 0.17 4.90
N LYS A 39 -6.60 -0.96 5.62
CA LYS A 39 -5.65 -2.08 5.51
C LYS A 39 -5.48 -2.58 4.07
N LYS A 40 -6.56 -2.52 3.26
CA LYS A 40 -6.55 -2.90 1.84
C LYS A 40 -5.61 -1.99 1.02
N MET A 41 -5.59 -0.69 1.32
CA MET A 41 -4.74 0.28 0.61
C MET A 41 -3.36 0.45 1.19
N ALA A 42 -3.10 0.01 2.42
CA ALA A 42 -1.81 0.23 3.08
C ALA A 42 -0.62 -0.26 2.24
N LYS A 43 -0.70 -1.45 1.64
CA LYS A 43 0.36 -1.95 0.73
C LYS A 43 0.53 -1.05 -0.50
N ALA A 44 -0.55 -0.57 -1.08
CA ALA A 44 -0.50 0.33 -2.24
C ALA A 44 0.08 1.71 -1.89
N VAL A 45 -0.24 2.22 -0.69
CA VAL A 45 0.28 3.49 -0.18
C VAL A 45 1.79 3.39 0.06
N VAL A 46 2.27 2.34 0.73
CA VAL A 46 3.71 2.09 0.91
C VAL A 46 4.44 1.97 -0.43
N PHE A 47 3.86 1.23 -1.38
CA PHE A 47 4.48 1.06 -2.70
C PHE A 47 4.64 2.39 -3.45
N ARG A 48 3.69 3.31 -3.28
CA ARG A 48 3.75 4.68 -3.81
C ARG A 48 4.67 5.61 -3.00
N GLY A 49 5.20 5.17 -1.86
CA GLY A 49 6.06 5.97 -0.97
C GLY A 49 5.30 6.82 0.05
N GLY A 50 4.01 6.55 0.27
CA GLY A 50 3.22 7.24 1.28
C GLY A 50 3.35 6.59 2.66
N ASP A 51 3.20 7.40 3.70
CA ASP A 51 3.16 6.93 5.08
C ASP A 51 1.83 6.24 5.41
N THR A 52 1.91 5.07 6.03
CA THR A 52 0.73 4.28 6.44
C THR A 52 0.37 4.47 7.91
N GLU A 53 0.99 5.42 8.60
CA GLU A 53 0.69 5.73 10.01
C GLU A 53 0.70 4.48 10.92
N GLY A 54 1.55 3.49 10.59
CA GLY A 54 1.69 2.24 11.34
C GLY A 54 0.70 1.13 10.98
N VAL A 55 -0.14 1.28 9.96
CA VAL A 55 -1.10 0.23 9.53
C VAL A 55 -0.36 -1.01 8.98
N THR A 56 0.81 -0.83 8.37
CA THR A 56 1.67 -1.93 7.92
C THR A 56 3.13 -1.68 8.29
N LYS A 57 3.84 -2.73 8.73
CA LYS A 57 5.29 -2.70 9.00
C LYS A 57 6.15 -3.04 7.77
N LEU A 58 5.52 -3.26 6.61
CA LEU A 58 6.20 -3.63 5.37
C LEU A 58 6.82 -2.40 4.73
N ARG A 59 8.05 -2.52 4.24
CA ARG A 59 8.72 -1.47 3.46
C ARG A 59 8.40 -1.63 1.98
N LYS A 60 8.69 -0.58 1.20
CA LYS A 60 8.54 -0.61 -0.26
C LYS A 60 9.37 -1.75 -0.89
N GLU A 61 10.55 -2.01 -0.33
CA GLU A 61 11.45 -3.09 -0.75
C GLU A 61 10.83 -4.48 -0.59
N ASP A 62 9.91 -4.67 0.36
CA ASP A 62 9.27 -5.97 0.62
C ASP A 62 8.08 -6.25 -0.31
N LEU A 63 7.67 -5.26 -1.11
CA LEU A 63 6.49 -5.32 -1.95
C LEU A 63 6.87 -5.43 -3.42
N VAL A 64 6.09 -6.24 -4.15
CA VAL A 64 6.23 -6.45 -5.59
C VAL A 64 4.86 -6.44 -6.26
N ARG A 65 4.84 -6.03 -7.53
CA ARG A 65 3.66 -6.12 -8.38
C ARG A 65 3.64 -7.49 -9.06
N ASN A 66 2.53 -8.22 -8.95
CA ASN A 66 2.35 -9.48 -9.69
C ASN A 66 1.87 -9.22 -11.12
N SER A 67 1.82 -10.27 -11.96
CA SER A 67 1.34 -10.19 -13.34
C SER A 67 -0.12 -9.69 -13.44
N ALA A 68 -0.95 -10.02 -12.46
CA ALA A 68 -2.33 -9.51 -12.35
C ALA A 68 -2.44 -8.06 -11.84
N GLY A 69 -1.32 -7.33 -11.73
CA GLY A 69 -1.26 -5.93 -11.32
C GLY A 69 -1.47 -5.67 -9.82
N LYS A 70 -1.63 -6.70 -8.99
CA LYS A 70 -1.80 -6.61 -7.53
C LYS A 70 -0.46 -6.42 -6.83
N ILE A 71 -0.46 -5.62 -5.77
CA ILE A 71 0.72 -5.38 -4.91
C ILE A 71 0.70 -6.39 -3.78
N VAL A 72 1.71 -7.26 -3.76
CA VAL A 72 1.83 -8.39 -2.83
C VAL A 72 3.23 -8.35 -2.18
N SER A 73 3.42 -9.02 -1.05
CA SER A 73 4.76 -9.17 -0.48
C SER A 73 5.62 -10.12 -1.31
N LYS A 74 6.94 -9.87 -1.36
CA LYS A 74 7.93 -10.72 -2.03
C LYS A 74 7.82 -12.19 -1.61
N ARG A 75 7.77 -12.44 -0.29
CA ARG A 75 7.58 -13.77 0.29
C ARG A 75 6.37 -14.51 -0.26
N ALA A 76 5.24 -13.82 -0.42
CA ALA A 76 4.02 -14.44 -0.94
C ALA A 76 4.10 -14.67 -2.46
N SER A 77 4.80 -13.80 -3.20
CA SER A 77 5.08 -14.03 -4.63
C SER A 77 5.96 -15.26 -4.83
N GLU A 78 7.01 -15.43 -4.06
CA GLU A 78 7.91 -16.59 -4.13
C GLU A 78 7.20 -17.89 -3.73
N ALA A 79 6.40 -17.87 -2.66
CA ALA A 79 5.60 -19.03 -2.26
C ALA A 79 4.63 -19.46 -3.36
N ALA A 80 4.02 -18.51 -4.07
CA ALA A 80 3.16 -18.82 -5.22
C ALA A 80 3.94 -19.45 -6.38
N LYS A 81 5.15 -18.96 -6.67
CA LYS A 81 6.03 -19.54 -7.72
C LYS A 81 6.43 -20.98 -7.38
N LYS A 82 6.76 -21.26 -6.12
CA LYS A 82 7.10 -22.63 -5.65
C LYS A 82 5.92 -23.59 -5.82
N ARG A 83 4.73 -23.20 -5.35
CA ARG A 83 3.50 -24.00 -5.51
C ARG A 83 3.13 -24.25 -6.97
N TYR A 84 3.36 -23.26 -7.83
CA TYR A 84 3.14 -23.41 -9.27
C TYR A 84 4.08 -24.46 -9.86
N ALA A 85 5.38 -24.41 -9.52
CA ALA A 85 6.35 -25.38 -10.00
C ALA A 85 6.08 -26.82 -9.52
N GLU A 86 5.60 -26.97 -8.28
CA GLU A 86 5.33 -28.28 -7.69
C GLU A 86 4.05 -28.93 -8.23
N GLY A 87 2.99 -28.13 -8.45
CA GLY A 87 1.68 -28.61 -8.88
C GLY A 87 1.41 -28.41 -10.38
N ILE A 88 0.54 -27.45 -10.69
CA ILE A 88 -0.06 -27.25 -12.02
C ILE A 88 0.97 -26.92 -13.12
N GLY A 89 2.14 -26.40 -12.74
CA GLY A 89 3.23 -26.07 -13.67
C GLY A 89 3.68 -27.27 -14.51
N LYS A 90 3.73 -28.46 -13.92
CA LYS A 90 4.11 -29.68 -14.65
C LYS A 90 3.07 -30.04 -15.70
N TRP A 91 1.80 -30.02 -15.32
CA TRP A 91 0.69 -30.33 -16.22
C TRP A 91 0.61 -29.33 -17.39
N THR A 92 0.76 -28.04 -17.12
CA THR A 92 0.79 -27.02 -18.18
C THR A 92 1.96 -27.19 -19.14
N VAL A 93 3.14 -27.60 -18.67
CA VAL A 93 4.28 -27.90 -19.55
C VAL A 93 3.99 -29.13 -20.42
N CYS A 94 3.43 -30.20 -19.87
CA CYS A 94 3.06 -31.39 -20.65
C CYS A 94 2.02 -31.07 -21.74
N VAL A 95 0.99 -30.30 -21.41
CA VAL A 95 -0.05 -29.90 -22.37
C VAL A 95 0.52 -28.99 -23.46
N LYS A 96 1.40 -28.04 -23.11
CA LYS A 96 2.10 -27.22 -24.11
C LYS A 96 2.89 -28.07 -25.09
N ARG A 97 3.70 -28.99 -24.57
CA ARG A 97 4.50 -29.89 -25.41
C ARG A 97 3.63 -30.75 -26.32
N ALA A 98 2.56 -31.34 -25.80
CA ALA A 98 1.63 -32.14 -26.60
C ALA A 98 0.96 -31.30 -27.71
N ARG A 99 0.64 -30.03 -27.42
CA ARG A 99 0.08 -29.11 -28.40
C ARG A 99 1.08 -28.78 -29.51
N ASP A 100 2.34 -28.54 -29.16
CA ASP A 100 3.42 -28.28 -30.10
C ASP A 100 3.67 -29.51 -31.01
N GLU A 101 3.68 -30.71 -30.44
CA GLU A 101 3.84 -31.97 -31.17
C GLU A 101 2.67 -32.25 -32.14
N LEU A 102 1.45 -31.84 -31.79
CA LEU A 102 0.25 -31.98 -32.61
C LEU A 102 0.07 -30.85 -33.64
N GLY A 103 0.94 -29.84 -33.66
CA GLY A 103 0.85 -28.71 -34.58
C GLY A 103 -0.44 -27.90 -34.44
N LEU A 104 -1.06 -27.92 -33.26
CA LEU A 104 -2.32 -27.22 -33.02
C LEU A 104 -2.06 -25.72 -32.86
N GLU A 105 -2.26 -24.97 -33.94
CA GLU A 105 -2.13 -23.51 -33.97
C GLU A 105 -3.46 -22.83 -33.60
N GLY A 106 -3.41 -21.78 -32.77
CA GLY A 106 -4.57 -20.99 -32.33
C GLY A 106 -5.13 -21.35 -30.94
N PHE A 107 -4.79 -20.53 -29.94
CA PHE A 107 -5.56 -20.08 -28.76
C PHE A 107 -4.68 -19.06 -28.01
#